data_AF-A0A955SLQ0-F1
#
_entry.id   AF-A0A955SLQ0-F1
#
_cell.length_a   1.000
_cell.length_b   1.000
_cell.length_c   1.000
_cell.angle_alpha   90.00
_cell.angle_beta   90.00
_cell.angle_gamma   90.00
#
_symmetry.space_group_name_H-M   'P 1'
#
loop_
_entity.id
_entity.type
_entity.pdbx_description
1 polymer ?
#
loop_
_entity_poly.entity_id
_entity_poly.type
_entity_poly.pdbx_seq_one_letter_code
_entity_poly.pdbx_strand_id
1 'polypeptide(L)'
;MSDHFKERLHILLQDPRIVGLNTELKLGLKPGEAILHARVQEASPFRAWTEFNNFQSPTVGAERGLGTIAVDNGFGIGDQFLFTFGRSKGVNPLLDVSYIVPFTARDTTLELHYRLNDFNVVLSNFKQLDIESKSQIFKIAIRHPLYRTLTDEVAISKIGEHLQNQNFLGGTGFSFTTGTTSKGKSKVSAIRFAQEWIHRQPMQVLAFRSRFSVGLDVLDATNNRRKKNDLDSHFFAWLGQAQWVRRIDPIGTPAPERNPSMTCLSDHLNRI
;
A
#
# COMPACT_ATOMS: atom_id res chain seq x y z
N MET A 1 -35.32 -10.31 9.26
CA MET A 1 -33.98 -9.72 9.04
C MET A 1 -33.54 -10.13 7.65
N SER A 2 -33.34 -9.20 6.71
CA SER A 2 -32.97 -9.54 5.33
C SER A 2 -31.54 -10.08 5.27
N ASP A 3 -31.27 -11.00 4.34
CA ASP A 3 -29.94 -11.62 4.20
C ASP A 3 -28.86 -10.58 3.84
N HIS A 4 -29.23 -9.54 3.08
CA HIS A 4 -28.34 -8.43 2.75
C HIS A 4 -27.87 -7.65 3.99
N PHE A 5 -28.74 -7.45 4.99
CA PHE A 5 -28.37 -6.72 6.20
C PHE A 5 -27.38 -7.52 7.06
N LYS A 6 -27.61 -8.83 7.20
CA LYS A 6 -26.66 -9.74 7.88
C LYS A 6 -25.30 -9.73 7.22
N GLU A 7 -25.27 -9.81 5.90
CA GLU A 7 -24.03 -9.79 5.13
C GLU A 7 -23.24 -8.50 5.35
N ARG A 8 -23.90 -7.34 5.29
CA ARG A 8 -23.26 -6.03 5.56
C ARG A 8 -22.70 -5.94 6.97
N LEU A 9 -23.41 -6.47 7.96
CA LEU A 9 -22.94 -6.52 9.34
C LEU A 9 -21.70 -7.41 9.48
N HIS A 10 -21.69 -8.56 8.79
CA HIS A 10 -20.52 -9.44 8.78
C HIS A 10 -19.33 -8.85 8.03
N ILE A 11 -19.55 -8.05 6.97
CA ILE A 11 -18.48 -7.29 6.30
C ILE A 11 -17.87 -6.28 7.28
N LEU A 12 -18.69 -5.59 8.08
CA LEU A 12 -18.21 -4.64 9.08
C LEU A 12 -17.34 -5.34 10.15
N LEU A 13 -17.68 -6.57 10.54
CA LEU A 13 -16.88 -7.38 11.46
C LEU A 13 -15.52 -7.82 10.90
N GLN A 14 -15.27 -7.69 9.59
CA GLN A 14 -13.95 -7.93 8.99
C GLN A 14 -13.01 -6.72 9.14
N ASP A 15 -13.52 -5.58 9.61
CA ASP A 15 -12.71 -4.40 9.85
C ASP A 15 -11.82 -4.61 11.08
N PRO A 16 -10.48 -4.56 10.94
CA PRO A 16 -9.56 -4.79 12.06
C PRO A 16 -9.66 -3.75 13.18
N ARG A 17 -10.36 -2.63 12.95
CA ARG A 17 -10.62 -1.59 13.94
C ARG A 17 -11.74 -1.97 14.91
N ILE A 18 -12.52 -3.01 14.60
CA ILE A 18 -13.65 -3.46 15.40
C ILE A 18 -13.27 -4.78 16.07
N VAL A 19 -13.18 -4.77 17.39
CA VAL A 19 -12.93 -5.99 18.20
C VAL A 19 -14.22 -6.78 18.37
N GLY A 20 -15.34 -6.08 18.54
CA GLY A 20 -16.64 -6.70 18.76
C GLY A 20 -17.78 -5.79 18.33
N LEU A 21 -18.84 -6.38 17.80
CA LEU A 21 -20.04 -5.68 17.39
C LEU A 21 -21.27 -6.47 17.87
N ASN A 22 -21.96 -5.92 18.87
CA ASN A 22 -23.21 -6.47 19.36
C ASN A 22 -24.36 -5.64 18.80
N THR A 23 -25.23 -6.27 18.03
CA THR A 23 -26.39 -5.60 17.44
C THR A 23 -27.70 -6.22 17.89
N GLU A 24 -28.65 -5.37 18.24
CA GLU A 24 -30.03 -5.72 18.52
C GLU A 24 -30.94 -4.90 17.60
N LEU A 25 -31.88 -5.56 16.92
CA LEU A 25 -32.88 -4.88 16.10
C LEU A 25 -34.18 -4.74 16.90
N LYS A 26 -34.63 -3.52 17.11
CA LYS A 26 -35.89 -3.19 17.79
C LYS A 26 -36.94 -2.71 16.80
N LEU A 27 -38.21 -2.90 17.14
CA LEU A 27 -39.32 -2.34 16.37
C LEU A 27 -39.28 -0.80 16.45
N GLY A 28 -39.48 -0.14 15.31
CA GLY A 28 -39.60 1.31 15.22
C GLY A 28 -40.97 1.81 15.69
N LEU A 29 -41.14 3.14 15.67
CA LEU A 29 -42.39 3.79 16.10
C LEU A 29 -43.51 3.62 15.07
N LYS A 30 -43.18 3.45 13.78
CA LYS A 30 -44.14 3.20 12.71
C LYS A 30 -44.04 1.76 12.19
N PRO A 31 -45.16 1.18 11.71
CA PRO A 31 -45.12 -0.08 10.99
C PRO A 31 -44.14 -0.03 9.82
N GLY A 32 -43.24 -0.99 9.73
CA GLY A 32 -42.19 -1.07 8.71
C GLY A 32 -40.87 -0.40 9.08
N GLU A 33 -40.78 0.31 10.20
CA GLU A 33 -39.52 0.84 10.73
C GLU A 33 -38.85 -0.15 11.69
N ALA A 34 -37.53 -0.14 11.71
CA ALA A 34 -36.72 -0.86 12.69
C ALA A 34 -35.55 0.02 13.15
N ILE A 35 -35.22 -0.07 14.44
CA ILE A 35 -34.10 0.65 15.06
C ILE A 35 -32.99 -0.35 15.34
N LEU A 36 -31.80 -0.10 14.79
CA LEU A 36 -30.61 -0.90 15.08
C LEU A 36 -29.88 -0.31 16.28
N HIS A 37 -29.88 -1.04 17.39
CA HIS A 37 -29.03 -0.76 18.53
C HIS A 37 -27.71 -1.49 18.32
N ALA A 38 -26.62 -0.77 18.09
CA ALA A 38 -25.29 -1.33 17.95
C ALA A 38 -24.39 -0.88 19.10
N ARG A 39 -23.74 -1.84 19.75
CA ARG A 39 -22.64 -1.60 20.71
C ARG A 39 -21.36 -2.09 20.07
N VAL A 40 -20.48 -1.15 19.74
CA VAL A 40 -19.19 -1.40 19.10
C VAL A 40 -18.10 -1.38 20.17
N GLN A 41 -17.23 -2.37 20.13
CA GLN A 41 -15.98 -2.37 20.88
C GLN A 41 -14.84 -2.12 19.89
N GLU A 42 -14.19 -0.98 20.03
CA GLU A 42 -13.10 -0.56 19.15
C GLU A 42 -11.77 -1.18 19.58
N ALA A 43 -10.91 -1.46 18.60
CA ALA A 43 -9.52 -1.81 18.83
C ALA A 43 -8.73 -0.58 19.28
N SER A 44 -7.56 -0.79 19.90
CA SER A 44 -6.63 0.33 20.16
C SER A 44 -6.28 1.01 18.83
N PRO A 45 -6.53 2.33 18.69
CA PRO A 45 -6.26 3.04 17.45
C PRO A 45 -4.77 3.18 17.19
N PHE A 46 -3.94 3.18 18.23
CA PHE A 46 -2.51 3.34 18.13
C PHE A 46 -1.79 1.99 18.13
N ARG A 47 -0.89 1.79 17.17
CA ARG A 47 0.05 0.67 17.11
C ARG A 47 1.45 1.20 16.80
N ALA A 48 2.46 0.62 17.41
CA ALA A 48 3.86 0.90 17.09
C ALA A 48 4.67 -0.38 17.16
N TRP A 49 5.62 -0.53 16.24
CA TRP A 49 6.52 -1.68 16.22
C TRP A 49 7.86 -1.31 15.56
N THR A 50 8.85 -2.14 15.84
CA THR A 50 10.18 -2.05 15.21
C THR A 50 10.48 -3.33 14.45
N GLU A 51 11.24 -3.20 13.37
CA GLU A 51 11.69 -4.34 12.57
C GLU A 51 13.20 -4.24 12.34
N PHE A 52 13.89 -5.37 12.34
CA PHE A 52 15.27 -5.48 11.89
C PHE A 52 15.35 -6.62 10.89
N ASN A 53 15.83 -6.33 9.68
CA ASN A 53 15.91 -7.30 8.59
C ASN A 53 17.07 -6.98 7.64
N ASN A 54 17.33 -7.90 6.71
CA ASN A 54 18.38 -7.80 5.71
C ASN A 54 17.84 -7.71 4.27
N PHE A 55 16.63 -7.16 4.08
CA PHE A 55 15.97 -7.10 2.76
C PHE A 55 16.48 -5.95 1.87
N GLN A 56 17.45 -5.17 2.36
CA GLN A 56 18.08 -4.11 1.59
C GLN A 56 19.21 -4.70 0.72
N SER A 57 19.47 -4.09 -0.45
CA SER A 57 20.61 -4.49 -1.26
C SER A 57 21.93 -4.35 -0.46
N PRO A 58 22.85 -5.34 -0.52
CA PRO A 58 24.18 -5.23 0.09
C PRO A 58 24.96 -3.98 -0.34
N THR A 59 24.69 -3.47 -1.55
CA THR A 59 25.31 -2.25 -2.11
C THR A 59 25.14 -1.02 -1.23
N VAL A 60 24.03 -0.95 -0.49
CA VAL A 60 23.68 0.19 0.39
C VAL A 60 23.51 -0.28 1.85
N GLY A 61 24.14 -1.40 2.21
CA GLY A 61 24.03 -2.05 3.51
C GLY A 61 22.81 -2.93 3.59
N ALA A 62 23.01 -4.25 3.70
CA ALA A 62 21.94 -5.23 3.71
C ALA A 62 21.04 -5.08 4.95
N GLU A 63 21.65 -4.85 6.11
CA GLU A 63 20.94 -4.74 7.37
C GLU A 63 20.28 -3.37 7.53
N ARG A 64 18.98 -3.37 7.82
CA ARG A 64 18.21 -2.15 8.11
C ARG A 64 17.36 -2.32 9.36
N GLY A 65 17.25 -1.23 10.12
CA GLY A 65 16.27 -1.06 11.18
C GLY A 65 15.12 -0.18 10.70
N LEU A 66 13.90 -0.51 11.12
CA LEU A 66 12.67 0.23 10.82
C LEU A 66 11.90 0.46 12.13
N GLY A 67 11.32 1.63 12.29
CA GLY A 67 10.31 1.94 13.29
C GLY A 67 9.06 2.42 12.60
N THR A 68 7.91 1.86 12.96
CA THR A 68 6.62 2.22 12.38
C THR A 68 5.62 2.60 13.46
N ILE A 69 4.86 3.66 13.20
CA ILE A 69 3.70 4.09 13.96
C ILE A 69 2.49 4.01 13.03
N ALA A 70 1.41 3.38 13.49
CA ALA A 70 0.12 3.35 12.83
C ALA A 70 -0.95 3.94 13.76
N VAL A 71 -1.80 4.79 13.21
CA VAL A 71 -2.98 5.35 13.88
C VAL A 71 -4.20 5.05 13.02
N ASP A 72 -5.05 4.14 13.49
CA ASP A 72 -6.32 3.81 12.86
C ASP A 72 -7.45 4.58 13.53
N ASN A 73 -8.34 5.19 12.74
CA ASN A 73 -9.47 5.98 13.18
C ASN A 73 -9.09 7.20 14.03
N GLY A 74 -7.97 7.87 13.73
CA GLY A 74 -7.44 8.98 14.53
C GLY A 74 -8.38 10.18 14.66
N PHE A 75 -9.19 10.45 13.63
CA PHE A 75 -10.20 11.53 13.65
C PHE A 75 -11.64 11.02 13.80
N GLY A 76 -11.84 9.73 14.06
CA GLY A 76 -13.18 9.13 14.18
C GLY A 76 -13.94 8.95 12.86
N ILE A 77 -13.28 9.19 11.71
CA ILE A 77 -13.88 9.09 10.37
C ILE A 77 -13.46 7.81 9.62
N GLY A 78 -12.84 6.87 10.33
CA GLY A 78 -12.28 5.67 9.74
C GLY A 78 -11.02 5.93 8.90
N ASP A 79 -10.27 6.98 9.20
CA ASP A 79 -8.99 7.27 8.58
C ASP A 79 -7.87 6.34 9.08
N GLN A 80 -6.77 6.26 8.34
CA GLN A 80 -5.59 5.48 8.71
C GLN A 80 -4.35 6.30 8.40
N PHE A 81 -3.47 6.43 9.37
CA PHE A 81 -2.16 7.07 9.23
C PHE A 81 -1.06 6.06 9.50
N LEU A 82 -0.07 5.98 8.61
CA LEU A 82 1.11 5.15 8.79
C LEU A 82 2.36 6.02 8.59
N PHE A 83 3.29 5.92 9.53
CA PHE A 83 4.60 6.56 9.45
C PHE A 83 5.68 5.52 9.73
N THR A 84 6.56 5.29 8.76
CA THR A 84 7.72 4.42 8.90
C THR A 84 8.99 5.24 8.69
N PHE A 85 9.88 5.16 9.67
CA PHE A 85 11.24 5.68 9.57
C PHE A 85 12.24 4.53 9.65
N GLY A 86 13.28 4.59 8.82
CA GLY A 86 14.26 3.53 8.69
C GLY A 86 15.66 4.03 8.42
N ARG A 87 16.62 3.15 8.70
CA ARG A 87 18.02 3.40 8.41
C ARG A 87 18.77 2.09 8.13
N SER A 88 19.69 2.14 7.18
CA SER A 88 20.75 1.15 6.99
C SER A 88 22.12 1.85 6.96
N LYS A 89 23.20 1.11 6.71
CA LYS A 89 24.54 1.69 6.55
C LYS A 89 24.62 2.70 5.40
N GLY A 90 23.92 2.44 4.31
CA GLY A 90 23.92 3.26 3.10
C GLY A 90 22.55 3.83 2.76
N VAL A 91 21.56 3.79 3.65
CA VAL A 91 20.26 4.43 3.44
C VAL A 91 19.89 5.24 4.67
N ASN A 92 19.85 6.57 4.54
CA ASN A 92 19.45 7.46 5.62
C ASN A 92 19.09 8.87 5.11
N PRO A 93 17.83 9.31 5.21
CA PRO A 93 16.70 8.59 5.79
C PRO A 93 16.06 7.60 4.80
N LEU A 94 15.46 6.54 5.33
CA LEU A 94 14.34 5.83 4.70
C LEU A 94 13.07 6.32 5.38
N LEU A 95 12.18 6.95 4.63
CA LEU A 95 10.94 7.52 5.14
C LEU A 95 9.77 7.10 4.26
N ASP A 96 8.70 6.62 4.87
CA ASP A 96 7.46 6.24 4.21
C ASP A 96 6.28 6.73 5.05
N VAL A 97 5.40 7.53 4.46
CA VAL A 97 4.24 8.12 5.14
C VAL A 97 3.01 7.91 4.28
N SER A 98 1.94 7.38 4.87
CA SER A 98 0.65 7.21 4.21
C SER A 98 -0.49 7.76 5.06
N TYR A 99 -1.49 8.32 4.39
CA TYR A 99 -2.76 8.72 4.99
C TYR A 99 -3.91 8.28 4.08
N ILE A 100 -4.83 7.49 4.62
CA ILE A 100 -5.98 6.94 3.89
C ILE A 100 -7.25 7.40 4.59
N VAL A 101 -8.19 7.96 3.84
CA VAL A 101 -9.49 8.40 4.38
C VAL A 101 -10.63 7.86 3.52
N PRO A 102 -11.59 7.10 4.10
CA PRO A 102 -12.83 6.76 3.43
C PRO A 102 -13.74 7.98 3.40
N PHE A 103 -14.35 8.26 2.25
CA PHE A 103 -15.20 9.45 2.07
C PHE A 103 -16.59 9.14 1.51
N THR A 104 -16.96 7.85 1.43
CA THR A 104 -18.30 7.42 1.02
C THR A 104 -18.75 6.20 1.83
N ALA A 105 -20.05 5.96 1.90
CA ALA A 105 -20.64 4.78 2.54
C ALA A 105 -20.35 3.44 1.81
N ARG A 106 -19.68 3.48 0.66
CA ARG A 106 -19.25 2.30 -0.11
C ARG A 106 -17.74 2.04 0.00
N ASP A 107 -17.10 2.56 1.04
CA ASP A 107 -15.66 2.42 1.30
C ASP A 107 -14.77 2.93 0.17
N THR A 108 -15.23 3.94 -0.58
CA THR A 108 -14.32 4.71 -1.47
C THR A 108 -13.30 5.44 -0.62
N THR A 109 -12.01 5.23 -0.90
CA THR A 109 -10.91 5.83 -0.13
C THR A 109 -10.07 6.75 -1.00
N LEU A 110 -9.57 7.82 -0.36
CA LEU A 110 -8.50 8.66 -0.87
C LEU A 110 -7.23 8.31 -0.09
N GLU A 111 -6.14 8.09 -0.80
CA GLU A 111 -4.81 7.85 -0.23
C GLU A 111 -3.87 8.97 -0.66
N LEU A 112 -3.15 9.52 0.32
CA LEU A 112 -1.96 10.34 0.12
C LEU A 112 -0.75 9.56 0.61
N HIS A 113 0.28 9.47 -0.21
CA HIS A 113 1.48 8.70 0.11
C HIS A 113 2.74 9.46 -0.28
N TYR A 114 3.71 9.48 0.62
CA TYR A 114 5.02 10.10 0.41
C TYR A 114 6.13 9.14 0.84
N ARG A 115 7.10 8.95 -0.04
CA ARG A 115 8.31 8.16 0.24
C ARG A 115 9.55 8.98 -0.09
N LEU A 116 10.54 8.93 0.80
CA LEU A 116 11.86 9.51 0.61
C LEU A 116 12.91 8.45 0.97
N ASN A 117 13.83 8.21 0.05
CA ASN A 117 14.99 7.38 0.29
C ASN A 117 16.25 8.12 -0.15
N ASP A 118 17.24 8.19 0.74
CA ASP A 118 18.56 8.73 0.45
C ASP A 118 19.58 7.60 0.54
N PHE A 119 20.13 7.22 -0.61
CA PHE A 119 21.01 6.08 -0.81
C PHE A 119 22.46 6.56 -0.98
N ASN A 120 23.40 5.89 -0.32
CA ASN A 120 24.83 6.00 -0.53
C ASN A 120 25.41 4.58 -0.69
N VAL A 121 26.23 4.39 -1.73
CA VAL A 121 26.89 3.12 -2.02
C VAL A 121 28.04 2.88 -1.03
N VAL A 122 27.90 1.84 -0.19
CA VAL A 122 28.84 1.56 0.91
C VAL A 122 29.78 0.38 0.64
N LEU A 123 29.71 -0.25 -0.54
CA LEU A 123 30.62 -1.35 -0.90
C LEU A 123 32.07 -0.88 -0.99
N SER A 124 33.00 -1.64 -0.42
CA SER A 124 34.41 -1.25 -0.28
C SER A 124 35.10 -0.92 -1.60
N ASN A 125 34.79 -1.64 -2.68
CA ASN A 125 35.33 -1.43 -4.02
C ASN A 125 34.76 -0.19 -4.73
N PHE A 126 33.60 0.32 -4.29
CA PHE A 126 32.94 1.50 -4.89
C PHE A 126 32.88 2.71 -3.96
N LYS A 127 33.30 2.56 -2.69
CA LYS A 127 33.26 3.62 -1.68
C LYS A 127 34.05 4.87 -2.09
N GLN A 128 35.13 4.72 -2.86
CA GLN A 128 35.93 5.84 -3.37
C GLN A 128 35.20 6.68 -4.43
N LEU A 129 34.20 6.11 -5.10
CA LEU A 129 33.42 6.82 -6.12
C LEU A 129 32.39 7.76 -5.50
N ASP A 130 32.01 7.56 -4.23
CA ASP A 130 31.04 8.37 -3.50
C ASP A 130 29.75 8.57 -4.32
N ILE A 131 29.08 7.44 -4.61
CA ILE A 131 27.87 7.38 -5.40
C ILE A 131 26.67 7.53 -4.48
N GLU A 132 25.88 8.57 -4.69
CA GLU A 132 24.67 8.85 -3.94
C GLU A 132 23.45 8.90 -4.86
N SER A 133 22.28 8.55 -4.34
CA SER A 133 21.02 8.65 -5.04
C SER A 133 19.91 9.06 -4.09
N LYS A 134 19.18 10.10 -4.43
CA LYS A 134 18.00 10.56 -3.67
C LYS A 134 16.75 10.30 -4.48
N SER A 135 15.80 9.59 -3.88
CA SER A 135 14.52 9.23 -4.49
C SER A 135 13.36 9.76 -3.67
N GLN A 136 12.42 10.44 -4.31
CA GLN A 136 11.22 11.00 -3.71
C GLN A 136 10.01 10.59 -4.53
N ILE A 137 8.97 10.10 -3.88
CA ILE A 137 7.72 9.66 -4.51
C ILE A 137 6.56 10.33 -3.80
N PHE A 138 5.72 11.01 -4.56
CA PHE A 138 4.41 11.48 -4.12
C PHE A 138 3.34 10.72 -4.88
N LYS A 139 2.38 10.15 -4.18
CA LYS A 139 1.26 9.41 -4.75
C LYS A 139 -0.05 9.93 -4.17
N ILE A 140 -1.04 10.08 -5.04
CA ILE A 140 -2.44 10.32 -4.72
C ILE A 140 -3.25 9.22 -5.38
N ALA A 141 -4.06 8.50 -4.63
CA ALA A 141 -4.91 7.44 -5.19
C ALA A 141 -6.34 7.54 -4.70
N ILE A 142 -7.29 7.26 -5.60
CA ILE A 142 -8.68 7.00 -5.24
C ILE A 142 -8.97 5.55 -5.55
N ARG A 143 -9.48 4.81 -4.56
CA ARG A 143 -9.90 3.41 -4.71
C ARG A 143 -11.40 3.29 -4.43
N HIS A 144 -12.11 2.59 -5.29
CA HIS A 144 -13.55 2.35 -5.17
C HIS A 144 -13.86 0.85 -5.29
N PRO A 145 -14.39 0.21 -4.23
CA PRO A 145 -14.95 -1.14 -4.33
C PRO A 145 -16.25 -1.11 -5.16
N LEU A 146 -16.24 -1.77 -6.32
CA LEU A 146 -17.41 -1.90 -7.20
C LEU A 146 -18.37 -2.97 -6.69
N TYR A 147 -17.82 -4.04 -6.15
CA TYR A 147 -18.55 -5.20 -5.64
C TYR A 147 -17.82 -5.76 -4.43
N ARG A 148 -18.56 -6.05 -3.35
CA ARG A 148 -17.98 -6.57 -2.10
C ARG A 148 -18.98 -7.46 -1.37
N THR A 149 -18.59 -8.70 -1.14
CA THR A 149 -19.27 -9.71 -0.30
C THR A 149 -18.28 -10.23 0.74
N LEU A 150 -18.69 -11.24 1.52
CA LEU A 150 -17.80 -11.90 2.48
C LEU A 150 -16.66 -12.68 1.80
N THR A 151 -16.84 -13.11 0.55
CA THR A 151 -15.88 -13.93 -0.18
C THR A 151 -15.21 -13.17 -1.30
N ASP A 152 -15.89 -12.21 -1.93
CA ASP A 152 -15.43 -11.59 -3.18
C ASP A 152 -15.35 -10.07 -3.04
N GLU A 153 -14.28 -9.49 -3.59
CA GLU A 153 -14.17 -8.06 -3.75
C GLU A 153 -13.62 -7.75 -5.15
N VAL A 154 -14.31 -6.84 -5.85
CA VAL A 154 -13.80 -6.21 -7.07
C VAL A 154 -13.68 -4.72 -6.81
N ALA A 155 -12.49 -4.16 -7.03
CA ALA A 155 -12.22 -2.75 -6.84
C ALA A 155 -11.48 -2.17 -8.03
N ILE A 156 -11.66 -0.86 -8.23
CA ILE A 156 -10.91 -0.08 -9.20
C ILE A 156 -10.19 1.06 -8.50
N SER A 157 -9.04 1.43 -9.05
CA SER A 157 -8.23 2.51 -8.51
C SER A 157 -7.74 3.43 -9.63
N LYS A 158 -7.76 4.74 -9.37
CA LYS A 158 -7.07 5.75 -10.17
C LYS A 158 -5.95 6.35 -9.33
N ILE A 159 -4.73 6.32 -9.86
CA ILE A 159 -3.51 6.66 -9.12
C ILE A 159 -2.74 7.71 -9.93
N GLY A 160 -2.46 8.86 -9.32
CA GLY A 160 -1.47 9.81 -9.80
C GLY A 160 -0.19 9.67 -9.00
N GLU A 161 0.96 9.63 -9.66
CA GLU A 161 2.26 9.53 -9.00
C GLU A 161 3.28 10.46 -9.67
N HIS A 162 4.11 11.07 -8.83
CA HIS A 162 5.28 11.83 -9.23
C HIS A 162 6.52 11.28 -8.52
N LEU A 163 7.44 10.74 -9.31
CA LEU A 163 8.74 10.22 -8.87
C LEU A 163 9.83 11.19 -9.30
N GLN A 164 10.66 11.61 -8.36
CA GLN A 164 11.89 12.35 -8.63
C GLN A 164 13.09 11.56 -8.10
N ASN A 165 14.05 11.32 -8.98
CA ASN A 165 15.33 10.72 -8.67
C ASN A 165 16.47 11.69 -9.00
N GLN A 166 17.48 11.74 -8.15
CA GLN A 166 18.69 12.51 -8.40
C GLN A 166 19.91 11.72 -7.97
N ASN A 167 20.87 11.57 -8.88
CA ASN A 167 22.11 10.85 -8.63
C ASN A 167 23.30 11.80 -8.51
N PHE A 168 24.27 11.42 -7.70
CA PHE A 168 25.52 12.13 -7.48
C PHE A 168 26.71 11.18 -7.58
N LEU A 169 27.86 11.72 -7.99
CA LEU A 169 29.15 11.07 -8.02
C LEU A 169 30.19 12.06 -7.48
N GLY A 170 30.83 11.75 -6.36
CA GLY A 170 31.77 12.66 -5.70
C GLY A 170 31.13 14.00 -5.31
N GLY A 171 29.92 13.95 -4.76
CA GLY A 171 29.13 15.13 -4.38
C GLY A 171 28.60 15.99 -5.54
N THR A 172 28.90 15.64 -6.79
CA THR A 172 28.43 16.38 -7.98
C THR A 172 27.31 15.62 -8.66
N GLY A 173 26.24 16.33 -9.08
CA GLY A 173 25.13 15.70 -9.79
C GLY A 173 25.61 14.99 -11.06
N PHE A 174 25.31 13.70 -11.19
CA PHE A 174 25.89 12.84 -12.23
C PHE A 174 24.85 11.98 -12.93
N SER A 175 24.93 11.92 -14.25
CA SER A 175 24.04 11.12 -15.10
C SER A 175 24.65 9.75 -15.37
N PHE A 176 24.19 8.72 -14.64
CA PHE A 176 24.60 7.32 -14.90
C PHE A 176 23.88 6.70 -16.11
N THR A 177 22.82 7.34 -16.61
CA THR A 177 21.96 6.82 -17.67
C THR A 177 21.63 7.91 -18.68
N THR A 178 21.65 7.53 -19.95
CA THR A 178 21.28 8.43 -21.06
C THR A 178 19.83 8.87 -20.93
N GLY A 179 19.56 10.16 -21.15
CA GLY A 179 18.24 10.77 -20.97
C GLY A 179 17.97 11.39 -19.59
N THR A 180 18.82 11.21 -18.57
CA THR A 180 18.71 12.08 -17.38
C THR A 180 19.30 13.46 -17.64
N THR A 181 18.87 14.47 -16.89
CA THR A 181 19.45 15.82 -17.01
C THR A 181 20.96 15.78 -16.77
N SER A 182 21.70 16.78 -17.26
CA SER A 182 23.15 16.89 -17.04
C SER A 182 23.56 16.92 -15.55
N LYS A 183 22.61 17.15 -14.63
CA LYS A 183 22.80 17.14 -13.18
C LYS A 183 22.36 15.82 -12.52
N GLY A 184 22.13 14.75 -13.30
CA GLY A 184 21.73 13.44 -12.77
C GLY A 184 20.29 13.33 -12.29
N LYS A 185 19.43 14.31 -12.61
CA LYS A 185 18.01 14.30 -12.23
C LYS A 185 17.15 13.61 -13.28
N SER A 186 16.23 12.78 -12.82
CA SER A 186 15.15 12.16 -13.59
C SER A 186 13.82 12.34 -12.86
N LYS A 187 12.77 12.73 -13.59
CA LYS A 187 11.42 12.93 -13.07
C LYS A 187 10.42 12.17 -13.91
N VAL A 188 9.53 11.45 -13.27
CA VAL A 188 8.45 10.68 -13.93
C VAL A 188 7.13 11.04 -13.27
N SER A 189 6.20 11.54 -14.08
CA SER A 189 4.80 11.72 -13.67
C SER A 189 3.95 10.70 -14.42
N ALA A 190 3.08 9.98 -13.73
CA ALA A 190 2.24 8.97 -14.35
C ALA A 190 0.83 8.96 -13.76
N ILE A 191 -0.15 8.69 -14.62
CA ILE A 191 -1.50 8.28 -14.22
C ILE A 191 -1.62 6.78 -14.45
N ARG A 192 -2.23 6.10 -13.48
CA ARG A 192 -2.46 4.66 -13.53
C ARG A 192 -3.90 4.33 -13.21
N PHE A 193 -4.39 3.31 -13.90
CA PHE A 193 -5.69 2.72 -13.66
C PHE A 193 -5.47 1.25 -13.29
N ALA A 194 -5.98 0.84 -12.14
CA ALA A 194 -5.87 -0.53 -11.66
C ALA A 194 -7.23 -1.15 -11.42
N GLN A 195 -7.35 -2.45 -11.70
CA GLN A 195 -8.48 -3.29 -11.36
C GLN A 195 -7.97 -4.44 -10.50
N GLU A 196 -8.68 -4.72 -9.42
CA GLU A 196 -8.33 -5.72 -8.43
C GLU A 196 -9.52 -6.66 -8.23
N TRP A 197 -9.25 -7.95 -8.15
CA TRP A 197 -10.21 -8.95 -7.72
C TRP A 197 -9.58 -9.83 -6.66
N ILE A 198 -10.28 -10.01 -5.54
CA ILE A 198 -9.87 -10.92 -4.48
C ILE A 198 -11.03 -11.86 -4.19
N HIS A 199 -10.74 -13.15 -4.19
CA HIS A 199 -11.65 -14.22 -3.78
C HIS A 199 -11.09 -14.95 -2.57
N ARG A 200 -11.88 -15.03 -1.51
CA ARG A 200 -11.53 -15.61 -0.21
C ARG A 200 -12.45 -16.77 0.09
N GLN A 201 -11.84 -17.89 0.43
CA GLN A 201 -12.49 -19.08 0.94
C GLN A 201 -11.79 -19.50 2.25
N PRO A 202 -12.42 -20.33 3.08
CA PRO A 202 -11.84 -20.73 4.37
C PRO A 202 -10.43 -21.31 4.30
N MET A 203 -10.08 -21.94 3.16
CA MET A 203 -8.81 -22.63 2.97
C MET A 203 -7.94 -22.01 1.88
N GLN A 204 -8.42 -21.02 1.15
CA GLN A 204 -7.65 -20.43 0.05
C GLN A 204 -8.03 -18.98 -0.23
N VAL A 205 -7.05 -18.24 -0.75
CA VAL A 205 -7.23 -16.87 -1.24
C VAL A 205 -6.62 -16.78 -2.62
N LEU A 206 -7.38 -16.19 -3.54
CA LEU A 206 -6.95 -15.80 -4.87
C LEU A 206 -6.98 -14.28 -4.95
N ALA A 207 -5.93 -13.67 -5.49
CA ALA A 207 -5.87 -12.24 -5.75
C ALA A 207 -5.33 -12.00 -7.16
N PHE A 208 -6.00 -11.14 -7.90
CA PHE A 208 -5.58 -10.68 -9.22
C PHE A 208 -5.57 -9.16 -9.26
N ARG A 209 -4.55 -8.58 -9.90
CA ARG A 209 -4.41 -7.15 -10.11
C ARG A 209 -3.92 -6.88 -11.52
N SER A 210 -4.61 -6.02 -12.23
CA SER A 210 -4.19 -5.49 -13.54
C SER A 210 -4.01 -3.99 -13.43
N ARG A 211 -2.86 -3.47 -13.87
CA ARG A 211 -2.52 -2.04 -13.80
C ARG A 211 -2.03 -1.53 -15.15
N PHE A 212 -2.76 -0.56 -15.69
CA PHE A 212 -2.35 0.22 -16.85
C PHE A 212 -1.72 1.53 -16.37
N SER A 213 -0.57 1.87 -16.93
CA SER A 213 0.20 3.06 -16.55
C SER A 213 0.51 3.88 -17.79
N VAL A 214 0.19 5.16 -17.73
CA VAL A 214 0.50 6.13 -18.77
C VAL A 214 1.37 7.22 -18.16
N GLY A 215 2.58 7.34 -18.67
CA GLY A 215 3.49 8.42 -18.31
C GLY A 215 3.10 9.73 -19.00
N LEU A 216 3.22 10.85 -18.28
CA LEU A 216 2.73 12.18 -18.67
C LEU A 216 3.85 13.22 -18.65
N ASP A 217 3.70 14.25 -19.47
CA ASP A 217 4.56 15.44 -19.50
C ASP A 217 4.03 16.56 -18.59
N VAL A 218 4.00 16.30 -17.29
CA VAL A 218 3.54 17.27 -16.29
C VAL A 218 4.51 17.32 -15.11
N LEU A 219 4.54 18.44 -14.38
CA LEU A 219 5.43 18.65 -13.22
C LEU A 219 6.93 18.53 -13.58
N ASP A 220 7.31 19.09 -14.73
CA ASP A 220 8.67 19.02 -15.29
C ASP A 220 9.20 17.58 -15.44
N ALA A 221 8.34 16.66 -15.88
CA ALA A 221 8.75 15.29 -16.17
C ALA A 221 9.88 15.28 -17.23
N THR A 222 10.79 14.32 -17.12
CA THR A 222 11.94 14.22 -18.03
C THR A 222 11.48 13.78 -19.41
N ASN A 223 11.53 14.70 -20.38
CA ASN A 223 11.09 14.47 -21.75
C ASN A 223 12.29 14.42 -22.71
N ASN A 224 12.49 13.28 -23.37
CA ASN A 224 13.52 13.09 -24.40
C ASN A 224 12.95 12.61 -25.75
N ARG A 225 11.74 13.05 -26.12
CA ARG A 225 11.03 12.66 -27.35
C ARG A 225 11.84 12.72 -28.65
N ARG A 226 12.93 13.50 -28.71
CA ARG A 226 13.75 13.71 -29.92
C ARG A 226 14.95 12.76 -30.05
N LYS A 227 15.27 11.95 -29.03
CA LYS A 227 16.42 11.05 -29.04
C LYS A 227 15.97 9.61 -28.79
N LYS A 228 16.10 8.77 -29.82
CA LYS A 228 15.83 7.33 -29.74
C LYS A 228 16.78 6.73 -28.70
N ASN A 229 16.25 5.99 -27.70
CA ASN A 229 16.94 5.36 -26.55
C ASN A 229 17.24 6.21 -25.29
N ASP A 230 16.80 7.46 -25.19
CA ASP A 230 16.91 8.21 -23.93
C ASP A 230 15.72 7.90 -22.99
N LEU A 231 15.97 7.92 -21.68
CA LEU A 231 14.90 7.84 -20.67
C LEU A 231 13.83 8.89 -20.93
N ASP A 232 12.57 8.48 -21.15
CA ASP A 232 11.45 9.39 -21.37
C ASP A 232 10.35 9.10 -20.34
N SER A 233 9.71 10.15 -19.84
CA SER A 233 8.52 10.05 -18.99
C SER A 233 7.28 9.63 -19.78
N HIS A 234 7.33 9.57 -21.12
CA HIS A 234 6.26 9.06 -21.97
C HIS A 234 6.37 7.56 -22.16
N PHE A 235 5.50 6.83 -21.48
CA PHE A 235 5.42 5.39 -21.66
C PHE A 235 3.98 4.92 -21.51
N PHE A 236 3.70 3.77 -22.11
CA PHE A 236 2.58 2.93 -21.72
C PHE A 236 3.15 1.64 -21.15
N ALA A 237 2.65 1.24 -19.99
CA ALA A 237 3.00 -0.05 -19.39
C ALA A 237 1.75 -0.73 -18.84
N TRP A 238 1.66 -2.03 -19.08
CA TRP A 238 0.65 -2.89 -18.48
C TRP A 238 1.35 -3.94 -17.60
N LEU A 239 0.89 -4.07 -16.36
CA LEU A 239 1.37 -5.06 -15.41
C LEU A 239 0.17 -5.87 -14.89
N GLY A 240 0.23 -7.18 -15.06
CA GLY A 240 -0.67 -8.14 -14.41
C GLY A 240 0.04 -8.87 -13.28
N GLN A 241 -0.63 -9.04 -12.15
CA GLN A 241 -0.16 -9.77 -10.97
C GLN A 241 -1.24 -10.73 -10.51
N ALA A 242 -0.86 -11.95 -10.13
CA ALA A 242 -1.76 -12.94 -9.56
C ALA A 242 -1.08 -13.64 -8.38
N GLN A 243 -1.84 -13.90 -7.32
CA GLN A 243 -1.39 -14.60 -6.14
C GLN A 243 -2.43 -15.62 -5.71
N TRP A 244 -1.97 -16.81 -5.33
CA TRP A 244 -2.79 -17.88 -4.79
C TRP A 244 -2.14 -18.42 -3.52
N VAL A 245 -2.91 -18.45 -2.45
CA VAL A 245 -2.48 -19.04 -1.18
C VAL A 245 -3.51 -20.08 -0.78
N ARG A 246 -3.05 -21.25 -0.35
CA ARG A 246 -3.92 -22.33 0.14
C ARG A 246 -3.34 -22.94 1.41
N ARG A 247 -4.18 -23.10 2.43
CA ARG A 247 -3.86 -23.89 3.61
C ARG A 247 -3.96 -25.38 3.25
N ILE A 248 -2.92 -26.13 3.60
CA ILE A 248 -2.88 -27.59 3.45
C ILE A 248 -2.85 -28.15 4.88
N ASP A 249 -3.94 -28.77 5.29
CA ASP A 249 -3.99 -29.43 6.59
C ASP A 249 -3.24 -30.78 6.49
N PRO A 250 -2.32 -31.11 7.41
CA PRO A 250 -1.64 -32.41 7.39
C PRO A 250 -2.67 -33.54 7.54
N ILE A 251 -2.48 -34.62 6.79
CA ILE A 251 -3.26 -35.85 6.97
C ILE A 251 -2.94 -36.40 8.37
N GLY A 252 -3.93 -36.42 9.27
CA GLY A 252 -3.86 -37.16 10.54
C GLY A 252 -3.72 -36.35 11.83
N THR A 253 -3.83 -35.01 11.81
CA THR A 253 -3.89 -34.22 13.07
C THR A 253 -5.31 -33.73 13.31
N PRO A 254 -5.95 -34.04 14.47
CA PRO A 254 -7.19 -33.39 14.84
C PRO A 254 -6.98 -31.87 14.91
N ALA A 255 -7.88 -31.11 14.30
CA ALA A 255 -7.79 -29.66 14.27
C ALA A 255 -7.74 -29.07 15.69
N PRO A 256 -6.75 -28.22 16.04
CA PRO A 256 -6.82 -27.47 17.27
C PRO A 256 -7.99 -26.49 17.19
N GLU A 257 -8.65 -26.32 18.33
CA GLU A 257 -9.84 -25.51 18.52
C GLU A 257 -9.63 -24.07 18.01
N ARG A 258 -10.68 -23.53 17.36
CA ARG A 258 -10.72 -22.23 16.67
C ARG A 258 -10.03 -21.11 17.46
N ASN A 259 -8.99 -20.51 16.86
CA ASN A 259 -8.58 -19.15 17.17
C ASN A 259 -8.69 -18.29 15.89
N PRO A 260 -9.63 -17.31 15.83
CA PRO A 260 -9.83 -16.49 14.64
C PRO A 260 -8.80 -15.35 14.61
N SER A 261 -7.58 -15.65 14.20
CA SER A 261 -6.56 -14.62 13.99
C SER A 261 -5.61 -14.98 12.84
N MET A 262 -6.19 -15.19 11.65
CA MET A 262 -5.45 -14.99 10.40
C MET A 262 -5.60 -13.55 9.91
N THR A 263 -5.18 -12.59 10.74
CA THR A 263 -5.03 -11.18 10.34
C THR A 263 -3.66 -10.95 9.66
N CYS A 264 -2.69 -11.84 9.90
CA CYS A 264 -1.28 -11.65 9.52
C CYS A 264 -1.00 -11.81 8.01
N LEU A 265 -1.87 -12.45 7.22
CA LEU A 265 -1.61 -12.66 5.79
C LEU A 265 -2.15 -11.55 4.88
N SER A 266 -3.00 -10.66 5.41
CA SER A 266 -3.58 -9.56 4.63
C SER A 266 -2.62 -8.37 4.46
N ASP A 267 -1.75 -8.11 5.44
CA ASP A 267 -0.78 -7.00 5.38
C ASP A 267 0.33 -7.23 4.36
N HIS A 268 0.67 -8.49 4.05
CA HIS A 268 1.70 -8.79 3.05
C HIS A 268 1.20 -8.64 1.61
N LEU A 269 -0.12 -8.73 1.37
CA LEU A 269 -0.71 -8.61 0.04
C LEU A 269 -0.86 -7.13 -0.40
N ASN A 270 -0.91 -6.18 0.55
CA ASN A 270 -0.91 -4.75 0.25
C ASN A 270 0.51 -4.15 0.05
N ARG A 271 1.58 -4.94 0.22
CA ARG A 271 2.98 -4.51 0.06
C ARG A 271 3.60 -4.85 -1.31
N ILE A 272 2.82 -5.26 -2.31
CA ILE A 272 3.27 -5.52 -3.69
C ILE A 272 2.63 -4.57 -4.70
#